data_AF-A0A100ITQ1-F1
#
_entry.id   AF-A0A100ITQ1-F1
#
_cell.length_a   1.000
_cell.length_b   1.000
_cell.length_c   1.000
_cell.angle_alpha   90.00
_cell.angle_beta   90.00
_cell.angle_gamma   90.00
#
_symmetry.space_group_name_H-M   'P 1'
#
loop_
_entity.id
_entity.type
_entity.pdbx_description
1 polymer ?
#
loop_
_entity_poly.entity_id
_entity_poly.type
_entity_poly.pdbx_seq_one_letter_code
_entity_poly.pdbx_strand_id
1 'polypeptide(L)'
;MSASTDATPASNVLGTIGTVFWCIQLVPQIWYNWRRKKTEGLPPAMGFLWAVCAVPMGVYLILQIPYNKGITWPDILVGAIATVLLAGGMLPIYFELGKRQGRVIGINWVFLCIDTLGGLFSIFALVAQGSFDILGGVMYIVVVVLELGIYLSHIIWRIRFREARKDARLSGRNVEDVLRMSGPA
;
A
#
# COMPACT_ATOMS: atom_id res chain seq x y z
N MET A 1 36.43 22.60 -10.73
CA MET A 1 36.03 21.42 -9.94
C MET A 1 34.53 21.30 -10.07
N SER A 2 34.05 20.50 -11.01
CA SER A 2 32.62 20.21 -11.20
C SER A 2 32.17 19.33 -10.04
N ALA A 3 31.25 19.84 -9.23
CA ALA A 3 30.62 19.09 -8.16
C ALA A 3 30.04 17.79 -8.74
N SER A 4 30.47 16.66 -8.21
CA SER A 4 29.81 15.36 -8.41
C SER A 4 28.47 15.41 -7.67
N THR A 5 27.50 16.07 -8.28
CA THR A 5 26.10 15.69 -8.11
C THR A 5 25.95 14.29 -8.75
N ASP A 6 24.78 13.69 -8.63
CA ASP A 6 24.26 12.63 -9.52
C ASP A 6 24.28 11.25 -8.87
N ALA A 7 23.07 10.75 -8.61
CA ALA A 7 22.72 9.57 -7.81
C ALA A 7 23.72 8.41 -7.84
N THR A 8 23.98 7.82 -6.66
CA THR A 8 24.75 6.58 -6.57
C THR A 8 24.13 5.52 -7.48
N PRO A 9 24.92 4.72 -8.22
CA PRO A 9 24.38 3.66 -9.08
C PRO A 9 23.40 2.75 -8.33
N ALA A 10 23.64 2.53 -7.03
CA ALA A 10 22.76 1.83 -6.13
C ALA A 10 21.37 2.49 -5.99
N SER A 11 21.31 3.81 -5.79
CA SER A 11 20.04 4.55 -5.73
C SER A 11 19.20 4.37 -7.00
N ASN A 12 19.82 4.46 -8.18
CA ASN A 12 19.11 4.30 -9.45
C ASN A 12 18.59 2.88 -9.64
N VAL A 13 19.38 1.87 -9.31
CA VAL A 13 18.95 0.46 -9.40
C VAL A 13 17.81 0.18 -8.42
N LEU A 14 17.94 0.60 -7.16
CA LEU A 14 16.93 0.39 -6.12
C LEU A 14 15.63 1.14 -6.44
N GLY A 15 15.74 2.39 -6.90
CA GLY A 15 14.59 3.20 -7.32
C GLY A 15 13.86 2.58 -8.51
N THR A 16 14.61 2.09 -9.51
CA THR A 16 14.03 1.41 -10.67
C THR A 16 13.27 0.15 -10.26
N ILE A 17 13.83 -0.67 -9.36
CA ILE A 17 13.14 -1.86 -8.82
C ILE A 17 11.84 -1.45 -8.11
N GLY A 18 11.90 -0.41 -7.27
CA GLY A 18 10.72 0.14 -6.59
C GLY A 18 9.63 0.57 -7.58
N THR A 19 9.99 1.32 -8.62
CA THR A 19 9.06 1.74 -9.68
C THR A 19 8.49 0.56 -10.46
N VAL A 20 9.30 -0.45 -10.78
CA VAL A 20 8.82 -1.66 -11.47
C VAL A 20 7.78 -2.39 -10.62
N PHE A 21 8.04 -2.59 -9.32
CA PHE A 21 7.06 -3.19 -8.41
C PHE A 21 5.78 -2.37 -8.35
N TRP A 22 5.89 -1.05 -8.25
CA TRP A 22 4.73 -0.17 -8.27
C TRP A 22 3.88 -0.31 -9.53
N CYS A 23 4.51 -0.37 -10.71
CA CYS A 23 3.80 -0.53 -11.99
C CYS A 23 3.04 -1.86 -12.10
N ILE A 24 3.58 -2.95 -11.56
CA ILE A 24 2.97 -4.28 -11.67
C ILE A 24 2.06 -4.63 -10.50
N GLN A 25 2.06 -3.87 -9.40
CA GLN A 25 1.41 -4.25 -8.15
C GLN A 25 -0.08 -4.53 -8.32
N LEU A 26 -0.78 -3.83 -9.21
CA LEU A 26 -2.21 -4.00 -9.44
C LEU A 26 -2.56 -5.29 -10.20
N VAL A 27 -1.61 -5.87 -10.95
CA VAL A 27 -1.87 -7.02 -11.81
C VAL A 27 -2.40 -8.24 -11.03
N PRO A 28 -1.77 -8.67 -9.91
CA PRO A 28 -2.28 -9.76 -9.09
C PRO A 28 -3.67 -9.49 -8.51
N GLN A 29 -3.98 -8.25 -8.14
CA GLN A 29 -5.29 -7.90 -7.58
C GLN A 29 -6.39 -7.97 -8.65
N ILE A 30 -6.12 -7.43 -9.84
CA ILE A 30 -7.05 -7.50 -10.98
C ILE A 30 -7.29 -8.95 -11.38
N TRP A 31 -6.22 -9.75 -11.49
CA TRP A 31 -6.32 -11.16 -11.84
C TRP A 31 -7.12 -11.97 -10.81
N TYR A 32 -6.87 -11.73 -9.51
CA TYR A 32 -7.61 -12.38 -8.43
C TYR A 32 -9.10 -12.06 -8.47
N ASN A 33 -9.47 -10.79 -8.68
CA ASN A 33 -10.86 -10.37 -8.83
C ASN A 33 -11.51 -11.00 -10.06
N TRP A 34 -10.80 -11.03 -11.19
CA TRP A 34 -11.29 -11.63 -12.43
C TRP A 34 -11.55 -13.13 -12.31
N ARG A 35 -10.70 -13.86 -11.57
CA ARG A 35 -10.86 -15.30 -11.32
C ARG A 35 -12.03 -15.61 -10.38
N ARG A 36 -12.26 -14.79 -9.36
CA ARG A 36 -13.33 -15.04 -8.38
C ARG A 36 -14.70 -14.54 -8.80
N LYS A 37 -14.79 -13.65 -9.82
CA LYS A 37 -16.04 -13.04 -10.31
C LYS A 37 -16.90 -12.41 -9.21
N LYS A 38 -16.31 -12.15 -8.04
CA LYS A 38 -16.92 -11.61 -6.83
C LYS A 38 -15.96 -10.59 -6.25
N THR A 39 -16.46 -9.40 -5.95
CA THR A 39 -15.73 -8.31 -5.28
C THR A 39 -16.11 -8.23 -3.80
N GLU A 40 -16.33 -9.38 -3.15
CA GLU A 40 -16.67 -9.43 -1.73
C GLU A 40 -15.49 -8.91 -0.89
N GLY A 41 -15.69 -7.77 -0.24
CA GLY A 41 -14.70 -7.16 0.66
C GLY A 41 -13.72 -6.18 0.05
N LEU A 42 -13.78 -5.91 -1.26
CA LEU A 42 -13.03 -4.81 -1.87
C LEU A 42 -13.98 -3.63 -2.07
N PRO A 43 -13.88 -2.54 -1.27
CA PRO A 43 -14.72 -1.38 -1.46
C PRO A 43 -14.50 -0.81 -2.86
N PRO A 44 -15.53 -0.59 -3.69
CA PRO A 44 -15.40 0.12 -4.97
C PRO A 44 -14.76 1.50 -4.80
N ALA A 45 -14.99 2.12 -3.62
CA ALA A 45 -14.37 3.35 -3.17
C ALA A 45 -12.84 3.28 -3.12
N MET A 46 -12.23 2.11 -2.88
CA MET A 46 -10.77 1.95 -2.88
C MET A 46 -10.22 2.22 -4.28
N GLY A 47 -10.74 1.55 -5.31
CA GLY A 47 -10.29 1.74 -6.69
C GLY A 47 -10.56 3.15 -7.21
N PHE A 48 -11.69 3.75 -6.82
CA PHE A 48 -12.02 5.13 -7.15
C PHE A 48 -11.07 6.14 -6.49
N LEU A 49 -10.83 6.02 -5.18
CA LEU A 49 -9.92 6.91 -4.45
C LEU A 49 -8.48 6.77 -4.97
N TRP A 50 -8.04 5.56 -5.30
CA TRP A 50 -6.73 5.32 -5.92
C TRP A 50 -6.61 5.96 -7.31
N ALA A 51 -7.65 5.86 -8.15
CA ALA A 51 -7.68 6.51 -9.46
C ALA A 51 -7.65 8.04 -9.35
N VAL A 52 -8.32 8.61 -8.33
CA VAL A 52 -8.26 10.04 -8.03
C VAL A 52 -6.86 10.44 -7.53
N CYS A 53 -6.17 9.59 -6.76
CA CYS A 53 -4.79 9.82 -6.30
C CYS A 53 -3.75 9.78 -7.45
N ALA A 54 -4.02 9.05 -8.53
CA ALA A 54 -3.14 9.00 -9.70
C ALA A 54 -3.05 10.37 -10.42
N VAL A 55 -4.05 11.23 -10.29
CA VAL A 55 -4.09 12.53 -10.96
C VAL A 55 -3.06 13.52 -10.37
N PRO A 56 -3.01 13.78 -9.04
CA PRO A 56 -1.94 14.56 -8.43
C PRO A 56 -0.54 13.97 -8.66
N MET A 57 -0.41 12.63 -8.65
CA MET A 57 0.87 11.95 -8.87
C MET A 57 1.37 12.09 -10.32
N GLY A 58 0.47 12.00 -11.30
CA GLY A 58 0.82 12.29 -12.70
C GLY A 58 1.28 13.73 -12.88
N VAL A 59 0.65 14.68 -12.17
CA VAL A 59 1.06 16.09 -12.16
C VAL A 59 2.43 16.26 -11.49
N TYR A 60 2.74 15.53 -10.41
CA TYR A 60 4.08 15.51 -9.80
C TYR A 60 5.17 15.11 -10.81
N LEU A 61 4.97 14.00 -11.54
CA LEU A 61 5.93 13.51 -12.54
C LEU A 61 6.14 14.52 -13.69
N ILE A 62 5.10 15.26 -14.08
CA ILE A 62 5.19 16.31 -15.11
C ILE A 62 5.86 17.58 -14.55
N LEU A 63 5.63 17.92 -13.28
CA LEU A 63 6.21 19.10 -12.62
C LEU A 63 7.69 18.94 -12.24
N GLN A 64 8.28 17.74 -12.37
CA GLN A 64 9.74 17.58 -12.30
C GLN A 64 10.46 18.33 -13.45
N ILE A 65 9.77 18.66 -14.55
CA ILE A 65 10.32 19.41 -15.69
C ILE A 65 10.70 20.86 -15.32
N PRO A 66 9.86 21.64 -14.58
CA PRO A 66 10.23 22.96 -14.07
C PRO A 66 11.21 23.00 -12.87
N TYR A 67 11.57 21.86 -12.26
CA TYR A 67 12.55 21.80 -11.15
C TYR A 67 13.92 22.40 -11.54
N ASN A 68 14.24 22.39 -12.84
CA ASN A 68 15.42 23.02 -13.45
C ASN A 68 15.48 24.56 -13.33
N LYS A 69 14.49 25.22 -12.71
CA LYS A 69 14.47 26.68 -12.49
C LYS A 69 14.60 27.13 -11.02
N GLY A 70 14.85 26.20 -10.08
CA GLY A 70 15.14 26.54 -8.67
C GLY A 70 13.91 26.86 -7.81
N ILE A 71 12.69 26.55 -8.27
CA ILE A 71 11.44 26.74 -7.52
C ILE A 71 10.99 25.37 -6.97
N THR A 72 11.25 25.12 -5.69
CA THR A 72 11.00 23.83 -5.01
C THR A 72 9.63 23.72 -4.35
N TRP A 73 8.91 24.83 -4.19
CA TRP A 73 7.63 24.88 -3.47
C TRP A 73 6.47 24.07 -4.12
N PRO A 74 6.33 24.01 -5.47
CA PRO A 74 5.32 23.19 -6.12
C PRO A 74 5.49 21.68 -5.87
N ASP A 75 6.74 21.21 -5.86
CA ASP A 75 7.10 19.81 -5.61
C ASP A 75 6.66 19.35 -4.21
N ILE A 76 6.99 20.17 -3.20
CA ILE A 76 6.60 19.95 -1.81
C ILE A 76 5.08 19.95 -1.65
N LEU A 77 4.39 20.92 -2.25
CA LEU A 77 2.93 21.04 -2.17
C LEU A 77 2.24 19.80 -2.75
N VAL A 78 2.66 19.35 -3.93
CA VAL A 78 2.05 18.20 -4.60
C VAL A 78 2.36 16.90 -3.85
N GLY A 79 3.61 16.70 -3.41
CA GLY A 79 3.97 15.49 -2.65
C GLY A 79 3.27 15.42 -1.29
N ALA A 80 3.08 16.56 -0.60
CA ALA A 80 2.31 16.62 0.64
C ALA A 80 0.84 16.26 0.41
N ILE A 81 0.20 16.82 -0.63
CA ILE A 81 -1.18 16.48 -1.01
C ILE A 81 -1.28 15.00 -1.38
N ALA A 82 -0.36 14.47 -2.17
CA ALA A 82 -0.33 13.07 -2.57
C ALA A 82 -0.20 12.13 -1.35
N THR A 83 0.65 12.48 -0.39
CA THR A 83 0.82 11.71 0.85
C THR A 83 -0.47 11.69 1.68
N VAL A 84 -1.12 12.84 1.86
CA VAL A 84 -2.39 12.94 2.61
C VAL A 84 -3.50 12.16 1.92
N LEU A 85 -3.61 12.28 0.59
CA LEU A 85 -4.60 11.55 -0.20
C LEU A 85 -4.36 10.04 -0.17
N LEU A 86 -3.11 9.59 -0.25
CA LEU A 86 -2.75 8.17 -0.17
C LEU A 86 -3.13 7.60 1.19
N ALA A 87 -2.73 8.26 2.29
CA ALA A 87 -3.09 7.84 3.63
C ALA A 87 -4.62 7.85 3.83
N GLY A 88 -5.30 8.88 3.31
CA GLY A 88 -6.76 8.99 3.33
C GLY A 88 -7.46 7.87 2.54
N GLY A 89 -6.90 7.47 1.41
CA GLY A 89 -7.39 6.38 0.56
C GLY A 89 -7.36 5.02 1.24
N MET A 90 -6.53 4.84 2.27
CA MET A 90 -6.47 3.62 3.06
C MET A 90 -7.52 3.58 4.19
N LEU A 91 -8.10 4.72 4.59
CA LEU A 91 -9.07 4.77 5.69
C LEU A 91 -10.24 3.78 5.52
N PRO A 92 -10.89 3.65 4.34
CA PRO A 92 -11.97 2.69 4.15
C PRO A 92 -11.55 1.24 4.39
N ILE A 93 -10.29 0.89 4.07
CA ILE A 93 -9.73 -0.45 4.31
C ILE A 93 -9.69 -0.72 5.82
N TYR A 94 -9.19 0.24 6.59
CA TYR A 94 -9.11 0.15 8.05
C TYR A 94 -10.50 0.10 8.71
N PHE A 95 -11.47 0.86 8.20
CA PHE A 95 -12.85 0.79 8.68
C PHE A 95 -13.49 -0.58 8.42
N GLU A 96 -13.31 -1.15 7.23
CA GLU A 96 -13.77 -2.50 6.92
C GLU A 96 -13.08 -3.56 7.79
N LEU A 97 -11.79 -3.36 8.07
CA LEU A 97 -11.01 -4.24 8.93
C LEU A 97 -11.55 -4.25 10.37
N GLY A 98 -11.88 -3.06 10.90
CA GLY A 98 -12.53 -2.91 12.20
C GLY A 98 -13.90 -3.60 12.28
N LYS A 99 -14.75 -3.39 11.27
CA LYS A 99 -16.08 -4.06 11.18
C LYS A 99 -15.98 -5.58 11.12
N ARG A 100 -14.88 -6.11 10.57
CA ARG A 100 -14.64 -7.56 10.36
C ARG A 100 -13.75 -8.18 11.44
N GLN A 101 -13.63 -7.54 12.61
CA GLN A 101 -12.83 -8.01 13.74
C GLN A 101 -11.35 -8.25 13.40
N GLY A 102 -10.78 -7.48 12.47
CA GLY A 102 -9.38 -7.57 12.05
C GLY A 102 -9.13 -8.51 10.87
N ARG A 103 -10.17 -9.13 10.30
CA ARG A 103 -10.02 -10.04 9.15
C ARG A 103 -9.90 -9.28 7.83
N VAL A 104 -8.72 -9.37 7.22
CA VAL A 104 -8.49 -8.93 5.83
C VAL A 104 -9.22 -9.87 4.86
N ILE A 105 -10.19 -9.33 4.10
CA ILE A 105 -10.96 -10.03 3.06
C ILE A 105 -10.91 -9.16 1.80
N GLY A 106 -10.82 -9.77 0.63
CA GLY A 106 -10.88 -9.06 -0.64
C GLY A 106 -9.54 -8.52 -1.14
N ILE A 107 -8.53 -8.41 -0.27
CA ILE A 107 -7.16 -8.02 -0.65
C ILE A 107 -6.33 -9.27 -0.99
N ASN A 108 -5.67 -9.26 -2.15
CA ASN A 108 -4.71 -10.29 -2.53
C ASN A 108 -3.38 -10.07 -1.77
N TRP A 109 -2.90 -11.12 -1.11
CA TRP A 109 -1.61 -11.11 -0.41
C TRP A 109 -0.43 -10.81 -1.32
N VAL A 110 -0.46 -11.25 -2.59
CA VAL A 110 0.60 -10.97 -3.55
C VAL A 110 0.63 -9.48 -3.91
N PHE A 111 -0.54 -8.85 -4.06
CA PHE A 111 -0.65 -7.41 -4.26
C PHE A 111 0.00 -6.66 -3.09
N LEU A 112 -0.39 -7.00 -1.85
CA LEU A 112 0.12 -6.34 -0.65
C LEU A 112 1.63 -6.52 -0.49
N CYS A 113 2.17 -7.71 -0.81
CA CYS A 113 3.60 -7.94 -0.76
C CYS A 113 4.39 -7.09 -1.77
N ILE A 114 3.88 -6.97 -3.01
CA ILE A 114 4.57 -6.18 -4.05
C ILE A 114 4.55 -4.69 -3.69
N ASP A 115 3.43 -4.19 -3.15
CA ASP A 115 3.28 -2.79 -2.69
C ASP A 115 4.29 -2.47 -1.59
N THR A 116 4.37 -3.31 -0.54
CA THR A 116 5.36 -3.15 0.53
C THR A 116 6.81 -3.27 0.05
N LEU A 117 7.11 -4.18 -0.88
CA LEU A 117 8.44 -4.26 -1.47
C LEU A 117 8.76 -3.00 -2.27
N GLY A 118 7.83 -2.48 -3.07
CA GLY A 118 7.99 -1.22 -3.79
C GLY A 118 8.34 -0.07 -2.86
N GLY A 119 7.61 0.08 -1.74
CA GLY A 119 7.90 1.08 -0.71
C GLY A 119 9.28 0.90 -0.06
N LEU A 120 9.64 -0.33 0.33
CA LEU A 120 10.93 -0.63 0.96
C LEU A 120 12.12 -0.37 0.03
N PHE A 121 12.05 -0.81 -1.23
CA PHE A 121 13.11 -0.55 -2.21
C PHE A 121 13.26 0.95 -2.50
N SER A 122 12.17 1.70 -2.49
CA SER A 122 12.20 3.15 -2.67
C SER A 122 12.82 3.87 -1.46
N ILE A 123 12.58 3.41 -0.23
CA ILE A 123 13.29 3.92 0.97
C ILE A 123 14.78 3.61 0.87
N PHE A 124 15.16 2.39 0.48
CA PHE A 124 16.58 2.05 0.31
C PHE A 124 17.25 2.87 -0.78
N ALA A 125 16.54 3.20 -1.86
CA ALA A 125 17.03 4.13 -2.88
C ALA A 125 17.33 5.51 -2.29
N LEU A 126 16.39 6.07 -1.52
CA LEU A 126 16.55 7.37 -0.86
C LEU A 126 17.70 7.40 0.16
N VAL A 127 17.90 6.31 0.90
CA VAL A 127 19.03 6.18 1.84
C VAL A 127 20.36 6.04 1.10
N ALA A 128 20.38 5.37 -0.06
CA ALA A 128 21.57 5.22 -0.89
C ALA A 128 21.94 6.51 -1.63
N GLN A 129 20.96 7.39 -1.87
CA GLN A 129 21.16 8.71 -2.43
C GLN A 129 21.81 9.58 -1.34
N GLY A 130 23.04 10.08 -1.56
CA GLY A 130 23.80 10.82 -0.54
C GLY A 130 23.14 12.11 -0.02
N SER A 131 22.01 12.51 -0.60
CA SER A 131 21.10 13.56 -0.11
C SER A 131 19.73 12.94 0.16
N PHE A 132 19.31 12.91 1.42
CA PHE A 132 18.02 12.32 1.79
C PHE A 132 16.87 13.27 1.45
N ASP A 133 15.98 12.86 0.53
CA ASP A 133 14.72 13.54 0.30
C ASP A 133 13.70 13.16 1.38
N ILE A 134 13.43 14.13 2.26
CA ILE A 134 12.51 13.97 3.39
C ILE A 134 11.09 13.73 2.89
N LEU A 135 10.66 14.38 1.80
CA LEU A 135 9.29 14.27 1.31
C LEU A 135 9.00 12.87 0.79
N GLY A 136 9.85 12.35 -0.11
CA GLY A 136 9.77 10.96 -0.56
C GLY A 136 9.91 9.98 0.60
N GLY A 137 10.83 10.23 1.53
CA GLY A 137 11.04 9.38 2.71
C GLY A 137 9.79 9.25 3.57
N VAL A 138 9.14 10.37 3.90
CA VAL A 138 7.89 10.37 4.67
C VAL A 138 6.78 9.60 3.94
N MET A 139 6.62 9.83 2.64
CA MET A 139 5.59 9.16 1.85
C MET A 139 5.74 7.63 1.90
N TYR A 140 6.93 7.11 1.62
CA TYR A 140 7.17 5.66 1.62
C TYR A 140 7.09 5.06 3.03
N ILE A 141 7.58 5.75 4.06
CA ILE A 141 7.46 5.28 5.45
C ILE A 141 5.98 5.16 5.86
N VAL A 142 5.17 6.17 5.53
CA VAL A 142 3.73 6.14 5.82
C VAL A 142 3.06 4.95 5.14
N VAL A 143 3.35 4.70 3.85
CA VAL A 143 2.83 3.54 3.10
C VAL A 143 3.20 2.24 3.81
N VAL A 144 4.50 2.02 4.06
CA VAL A 144 4.99 0.77 4.69
C VAL A 144 4.37 0.57 6.08
N VAL A 145 4.26 1.61 6.89
CA VAL A 145 3.62 1.52 8.22
C VAL A 145 2.15 1.14 8.12
N LEU A 146 1.41 1.76 7.19
CA LEU A 146 0.00 1.45 6.97
C LEU A 146 -0.19 0.03 6.41
N GLU A 147 0.73 -0.51 5.63
CA GLU A 147 0.64 -1.90 5.16
C GLU A 147 0.98 -2.90 6.26
N LEU A 148 2.01 -2.62 7.07
CA LEU A 148 2.35 -3.43 8.24
C LEU A 148 1.18 -3.52 9.23
N GLY A 149 0.39 -2.45 9.38
CA GLY A 149 -0.86 -2.47 10.14
C GLY A 149 -1.89 -3.48 9.61
N ILE A 150 -2.01 -3.62 8.29
CA ILE A 150 -2.89 -4.60 7.64
C ILE A 150 -2.40 -6.03 7.90
N TYR A 151 -1.09 -6.28 7.76
CA TYR A 151 -0.48 -7.57 8.09
C TYR A 151 -0.73 -7.94 9.55
N LEU A 152 -0.43 -7.02 10.47
CA LEU A 152 -0.55 -7.23 11.91
C LEU A 152 -2.00 -7.55 12.28
N SER A 153 -2.97 -6.80 11.76
CA SER A 153 -4.39 -7.05 12.00
C SER A 153 -4.79 -8.47 11.55
N HIS A 154 -4.35 -8.91 10.37
CA HIS A 154 -4.68 -10.26 9.92
C HIS A 154 -4.01 -11.34 10.78
N ILE A 155 -2.76 -11.14 11.20
CA ILE A 155 -2.04 -12.08 12.07
C ILE A 155 -2.75 -12.17 13.43
N ILE A 156 -3.12 -11.04 14.02
CA ILE A 156 -3.90 -10.98 15.27
C ILE A 156 -5.21 -11.74 15.12
N TRP A 157 -5.96 -11.51 14.04
CA TRP A 157 -7.20 -12.24 13.75
C TRP A 157 -6.94 -13.76 13.64
N ARG A 158 -5.88 -14.16 12.94
CA ARG A 158 -5.50 -15.57 12.76
C ARG A 158 -5.18 -16.28 14.09
N ILE A 159 -4.55 -15.57 15.02
CA ILE A 159 -4.20 -16.06 16.36
C ILE A 159 -5.45 -16.10 17.24
N ARG A 160 -6.20 -15.00 17.31
CA ARG A 160 -7.41 -14.86 18.13
C ARG A 160 -8.48 -15.89 17.78
N PHE A 161 -8.70 -16.14 16.50
CA PHE A 161 -9.71 -17.08 16.01
C PHE A 161 -9.11 -18.43 15.60
N ARG A 162 -8.00 -18.84 16.22
CA ARG A 162 -7.37 -20.13 15.92
C ARG A 162 -8.29 -21.30 16.23
N GLU A 163 -8.98 -21.26 17.37
CA GLU A 163 -9.90 -22.33 17.79
C GLU A 163 -11.15 -22.36 16.90
N ALA A 164 -11.79 -21.21 16.66
CA ALA A 164 -12.91 -21.12 15.70
C ALA A 164 -12.53 -21.60 14.27
N ARG A 165 -11.29 -21.38 13.83
CA ARG A 165 -10.79 -21.94 12.55
C ARG A 165 -10.55 -23.44 12.60
N LYS A 166 -10.15 -24.01 13.74
CA LYS A 166 -10.05 -25.46 13.91
C LYS A 166 -11.45 -26.08 13.89
N ASP A 167 -12.42 -25.49 14.59
CA ASP A 167 -13.81 -25.95 14.62
C ASP A 167 -14.46 -25.88 13.24
N ALA A 168 -14.20 -24.83 12.47
CA ALA A 168 -14.64 -24.73 11.07
C ALA A 168 -14.06 -25.84 10.20
N ARG A 169 -12.76 -26.15 10.35
CA ARG A 169 -12.10 -27.26 9.62
C ARG A 169 -12.66 -28.62 10.01
N LEU A 170 -12.95 -28.84 11.30
CA LEU A 170 -13.47 -30.11 11.81
C LEU A 170 -14.94 -30.31 11.42
N SER A 171 -15.74 -29.25 11.46
CA SER A 171 -17.17 -29.29 11.15
C SER A 171 -17.49 -29.17 9.66
N GLY A 172 -16.48 -28.91 8.81
CA GLY A 172 -16.67 -28.65 7.38
C GLY A 172 -17.47 -27.37 7.08
N ARG A 173 -17.72 -26.52 8.08
CA ARG A 173 -18.48 -25.28 7.96
C ARG A 173 -17.57 -24.10 7.63
N ASN A 174 -18.14 -23.03 7.08
CA ASN A 174 -17.39 -21.80 6.87
C ASN A 174 -17.02 -21.17 8.23
N VAL A 175 -15.82 -20.60 8.33
CA VAL A 175 -15.33 -19.89 9.52
C VAL A 175 -16.30 -18.78 9.93
N GLU A 176 -16.94 -18.12 8.95
CA GLU A 176 -17.95 -17.10 9.19
C GLU A 176 -19.16 -17.61 9.96
N ASP A 177 -19.63 -18.81 9.65
CA ASP A 177 -20.79 -19.41 10.31
C ASP A 177 -20.44 -19.80 11.75
N VAL A 178 -19.25 -20.35 11.97
CA VAL A 178 -18.76 -20.71 13.31
C VAL A 178 -18.59 -19.46 14.19
N LEU A 179 -18.09 -18.36 13.62
CA LEU A 179 -17.95 -17.09 14.34
C LEU A 179 -19.31 -16.48 14.70
N ARG A 180 -20.31 -16.57 13.82
CA ARG A 180 -21.67 -16.13 14.12
C ARG A 180 -22.34 -16.92 15.23
N MET A 181 -22.09 -18.23 15.29
CA MET A 181 -22.62 -19.09 16.36
C MET A 181 -21.91 -18.91 17.71
N SER A 182 -20.69 -18.37 17.71
CA SER A 182 -19.86 -18.20 18.91
C SER A 182 -19.87 -16.77 19.48
N GLY A 183 -20.53 -15.82 18.81
CA GLY A 183 -20.71 -14.45 19.30
C GLY A 183 -21.89 -14.34 20.27
N PRO A 184 -21.85 -13.45 21.28
CA PRO A 184 -23.03 -13.19 22.10
C PRO A 184 -24.17 -12.65 21.22
N ALA A 185 -25.36 -13.20 21.41
CA ALA A 185 -26.60 -12.80 20.76
C ALA A 185 -26.96 -11.33 21.04
#